data_AF-A0A2E6FCI7-F1
#
_entry.id   AF-A0A2E6FCI7-F1
#
_cell.length_a   1.000
_cell.length_b   1.000
_cell.length_c   1.000
_cell.angle_alpha   90.00
_cell.angle_beta   90.00
_cell.angle_gamma   90.00
#
_symmetry.space_group_name_H-M   'P 1'
#
loop_
_entity.id
_entity.type
_entity.pdbx_description
1 polymer ?
#
loop_
_entity_poly.entity_id
_entity_poly.type
_entity_poly.pdbx_seq_one_letter_code
_entity_poly.pdbx_strand_id
1 'polypeptide(L)'
;MNVQIVKLISGEELIGEFNDSTNVITSPVVMIPVDNQKIAFSPWMPYAENKEFILKENIIMTIAQPSKLIANEWNKAFGSGLVSL
;
A
#
# COMPACT_ATOMS: atom_id res chain seq x y z
N MET A 1 -3.22 -11.75 -4.96
CA MET A 1 -2.82 -10.36 -4.63
C MET A 1 -4.03 -9.70 -4.01
N ASN A 2 -3.88 -9.16 -2.81
CA ASN A 2 -4.95 -8.45 -2.09
C ASN A 2 -4.48 -7.04 -1.78
N VAL A 3 -5.39 -6.06 -1.77
CA VAL A 3 -5.03 -4.71 -1.31
C VAL A 3 -4.82 -4.79 0.20
N GLN A 4 -3.59 -4.55 0.64
CA GLN A 4 -3.19 -4.63 2.05
C GLN A 4 -2.38 -3.41 2.43
N ILE A 5 -2.42 -3.08 3.73
CA ILE A 5 -1.54 -2.11 4.34
C ILE A 5 -0.35 -2.86 4.91
N VAL A 6 0.86 -2.45 4.54
CA VAL A 6 2.11 -2.97 5.09
C VAL A 6 2.79 -1.87 5.89
N LYS A 7 2.85 -2.04 7.22
CA LYS A 7 3.59 -1.14 8.10
C LYS A 7 5.03 -1.60 8.17
N LEU A 8 5.96 -0.73 7.81
CA LEU A 8 7.39 -0.99 7.87
C LEU A 8 7.96 -0.64 9.25
N ILE A 9 9.09 -1.25 9.61
CA ILE A 9 9.83 -0.93 10.84
C ILE A 9 10.32 0.52 10.88
N SER A 10 10.47 1.16 9.72
CA SER A 10 10.81 2.60 9.57
C SER A 10 9.67 3.52 9.99
N GLY A 11 8.45 3.00 10.14
CA GLY A 11 7.24 3.75 10.46
C GLY A 11 6.40 4.12 9.24
N GLU A 12 6.87 3.85 8.02
CA GLU A 12 6.09 4.03 6.80
C GLU A 12 4.90 3.06 6.74
N GLU A 13 3.76 3.54 6.29
CA GLU A 13 2.56 2.74 6.05
C GLU A 13 2.30 2.70 4.56
N LEU A 14 2.59 1.56 3.93
CA LEU A 14 2.39 1.35 2.51
C LEU A 14 1.01 0.73 2.27
N ILE A 15 0.33 1.15 1.21
CA ILE A 15 -0.85 0.45 0.70
C ILE A 15 -0.62 0.11 -0.77
N GLY A 16 -0.98 -1.12 -1.14
CA GLY A 16 -0.82 -1.65 -2.49
C GLY A 16 -1.33 -3.09 -2.61
N GLU A 17 -1.18 -3.66 -3.80
CA GLU A 17 -1.50 -5.08 -4.03
C GLU A 17 -0.36 -5.94 -3.47
N PHE A 18 -0.61 -6.63 -2.36
CA PHE A 18 0.38 -7.45 -1.68
C PHE A 18 0.15 -8.95 -1.94
N ASN A 19 1.24 -9.70 -1.99
CA ASN A 19 1.26 -11.15 -2.08
C ASN A 19 1.94 -11.72 -0.83
N ASP A 20 1.13 -12.27 0.08
CA ASP A 20 1.59 -12.84 1.35
C ASP A 20 2.59 -14.00 1.18
N SER A 21 2.55 -14.72 0.04
CA SER A 21 3.46 -15.85 -0.21
C SER A 21 4.85 -15.43 -0.67
N THR A 22 4.97 -14.27 -1.33
CA THR A 22 6.23 -13.80 -1.94
C THR A 22 6.75 -12.51 -1.32
N ASN A 23 6.00 -11.90 -0.39
CA ASN A 23 6.26 -10.57 0.16
C ASN A 23 6.42 -9.49 -0.92
N VAL A 24 5.76 -9.66 -2.07
CA VAL A 24 5.78 -8.67 -3.15
C VAL A 24 4.65 -7.68 -2.95
N ILE A 25 4.96 -6.39 -3.00
CA ILE A 25 3.97 -5.31 -3.10
C ILE A 25 4.05 -4.64 -4.47
N THR A 26 2.92 -4.50 -5.14
CA THR A 26 2.80 -3.86 -6.45
C THR A 26 2.19 -2.47 -6.31
N SER A 27 2.80 -1.49 -7.00
CA SER A 27 2.44 -0.08 -7.01
C SER A 27 2.19 0.52 -5.61
N PRO A 28 3.12 0.34 -4.65
CA PRO A 28 2.93 0.85 -3.30
C PRO A 28 2.91 2.37 -3.25
N VAL A 29 1.97 2.89 -2.45
CA VAL A 29 1.95 4.30 -2.04
C VAL A 29 2.02 4.40 -0.53
N VAL A 30 2.72 5.42 -0.04
CA VAL A 30 2.75 5.79 1.37
C VAL A 30 1.44 6.48 1.73
N MET A 31 0.84 6.06 2.84
CA MET A 31 -0.28 6.72 3.49
C MET A 31 0.24 7.77 4.47
N ILE A 32 -0.21 9.01 4.30
CA ILE A 32 0.18 10.14 5.13
C ILE A 32 -1.07 10.72 5.79
N PRO A 33 -1.21 10.61 7.12
CA PRO A 33 -2.28 11.28 7.85
C PRO A 33 -2.09 12.80 7.73
N VAL A 34 -3.09 13.51 7.20
CA VAL A 34 -3.04 14.98 7.03
C VAL A 34 -3.92 15.72 8.04
N ASP A 35 -5.08 15.15 8.39
CA ASP A 35 -5.95 15.60 9.48
C ASP A 35 -6.70 14.40 10.09
N ASN A 36 -7.52 14.61 11.11
CA ASN A 36 -8.17 13.53 11.88
C ASN A 36 -8.97 12.51 11.05
N GLN A 37 -9.26 12.77 9.77
CA GLN A 37 -10.01 11.83 8.92
C GLN A 37 -9.50 11.72 7.48
N LYS A 38 -8.50 12.51 7.09
CA LYS A 38 -7.98 12.48 5.71
C LYS A 38 -6.61 11.81 5.66
N ILE A 39 -6.49 10.92 4.69
CA ILE A 39 -5.24 10.30 4.29
C ILE A 39 -4.85 10.88 2.93
N ALA A 40 -3.60 11.31 2.81
CA ALA A 40 -2.96 11.59 1.53
C ALA A 40 -2.15 10.37 1.10
N PHE A 41 -2.06 10.16 -0.21
CA PHE A 41 -1.26 9.09 -0.79
C PHE A 41 -0.11 9.68 -1.60
N SER A 42 1.10 9.16 -1.41
CA SER A 42 2.27 9.52 -2.19
C SER A 42 2.95 8.27 -2.72
N PRO A 43 3.44 8.22 -3.97
CA PRO A 43 4.28 7.12 -4.42
C PRO A 43 5.46 6.90 -3.45
N TRP A 44 5.74 5.65 -3.09
CA TRP A 44 6.78 5.33 -2.09
C TRP A 44 8.20 5.57 -2.60
N MET A 45 8.50 5.09 -3.81
CA MET A 45 9.79 5.27 -4.48
C MET A 45 9.57 5.87 -5.87
N PRO A 46 9.19 7.15 -5.98
CA PRO A 46 8.84 7.78 -7.28
C PRO A 46 10.00 7.86 -8.26
N TYR A 47 11.22 7.64 -7.77
CA TYR A 47 12.46 7.63 -8.53
C TYR A 47 12.90 6.23 -8.99
N ALA A 48 12.12 5.18 -8.67
CA ALA A 48 12.35 3.83 -9.15
C ALA A 48 11.48 3.54 -10.39
N GLU A 49 12.03 2.83 -11.38
CA GLU A 49 11.26 2.35 -12.54
C GLU A 49 10.42 1.10 -12.21
N ASN A 50 10.80 0.38 -11.14
CA ASN A 50 10.12 -0.82 -10.68
C ASN A 50 8.70 -0.50 -10.21
N LYS A 51 7.75 -1.35 -10.59
CA LYS A 51 6.38 -1.32 -10.07
C LYS A 51 6.13 -2.36 -8.98
N GLU A 52 7.02 -3.34 -8.85
CA GLU A 52 6.94 -4.42 -7.88
C GLU A 52 8.17 -4.40 -6.98
N PHE A 53 7.95 -4.58 -5.69
CA PHE A 53 9.00 -4.55 -4.68
C PHE A 53 8.88 -5.77 -3.78
N ILE A 54 9.95 -6.55 -3.68
CA ILE A 54 10.05 -7.63 -2.70
C ILE A 54 10.46 -7.01 -1.36
N LEU A 55 9.56 -7.06 -0.38
CA LEU A 55 9.83 -6.63 0.98
C LEU A 55 10.50 -7.77 1.74
N LYS A 56 11.60 -7.46 2.44
CA LYS A 56 12.22 -8.45 3.33
C LYS A 56 11.33 -8.63 4.56
N GLU A 57 11.15 -9.88 5.01
CA GLU A 57 10.25 -10.16 6.14
C GLU A 57 10.64 -9.38 7.40
N ASN A 58 11.95 -9.21 7.66
CA ASN A 58 12.46 -8.49 8.82
C ASN A 58 12.23 -6.96 8.79
N ILE A 59 11.77 -6.38 7.68
CA ILE A 59 11.41 -4.96 7.61
C ILE A 59 9.90 -4.73 7.72
N ILE A 60 9.10 -5.79 7.70
CA ILE A 60 7.64 -5.73 7.86
C ILE A 60 7.33 -5.78 9.36
N MET A 61 6.75 -4.70 9.88
CA MET A 61 6.28 -4.65 11.26
C MET A 61 4.94 -5.37 11.41
N THR A 62 3.99 -5.09 10.50
CA THR A 62 2.69 -5.75 10.47
C THR A 62 2.01 -5.56 9.12
N ILE A 63 1.06 -6.44 8.82
CA ILE A 63 0.21 -6.38 7.64
C ILE A 63 -1.24 -6.28 8.13
N ALA A 64 -1.99 -5.33 7.59
CA ALA A 64 -3.38 -5.07 7.97
C ALA A 64 -4.30 -4.98 6.76
N GLN A 65 -5.57 -5.31 6.97
CA GLN A 65 -6.62 -5.10 5.97
C GLN A 65 -7.05 -3.62 6.00
N PRO A 66 -7.09 -2.92 4.85
CA PRO A 66 -7.60 -1.55 4.82
C PRO A 66 -9.10 -1.54 5.12
N SER A 67 -9.58 -0.43 5.69
CA SER A 67 -11.02 -0.20 5.76
C SER A 67 -11.59 -0.02 4.34
N LYS A 68 -12.89 -0.29 4.16
CA LYS A 68 -13.54 -0.10 2.85
C LYS A 68 -13.35 1.31 2.30
N LEU A 69 -13.37 2.32 3.16
CA LEU A 69 -13.14 3.71 2.78
C LEU A 69 -11.75 3.89 2.16
N ILE A 70 -10.70 3.48 2.89
CA ILE A 70 -9.31 3.63 2.45
C ILE A 70 -9.02 2.81 1.20
N ALA A 71 -9.53 1.59 1.11
CA ALA A 71 -9.40 0.76 -0.08
C ALA A 71 -10.04 1.43 -1.31
N ASN A 72 -11.21 2.04 -1.16
CA ASN A 72 -11.89 2.75 -2.24
C ASN A 72 -11.14 4.02 -2.66
N GLU A 73 -10.63 4.80 -1.71
CA GLU A 73 -9.84 5.99 -2.00
C GLU A 73 -8.55 5.64 -2.74
N TRP A 74 -7.84 4.61 -2.29
CA TRP A 74 -6.66 4.09 -2.96
C TRP A 74 -6.99 3.58 -4.36
N ASN A 75 -8.03 2.76 -4.52
CA ASN A 75 -8.46 2.22 -5.81
C ASN A 75 -8.81 3.32 -6.82
N LYS A 76 -9.47 4.39 -6.37
CA LYS A 76 -9.81 5.54 -7.22
C LYS A 76 -8.58 6.28 -7.73
N ALA A 77 -7.51 6.33 -6.93
CA ALA A 77 -6.31 7.10 -7.24
C ALA A 77 -5.21 6.27 -7.93
N PHE A 78 -5.07 4.99 -7.58
CA PHE A 78 -3.95 4.13 -7.99
C PHE A 78 -4.35 2.70 -8.37
N GLY A 79 -5.61 2.33 -8.16
CA GLY A 79 -6.10 1.00 -8.52
C GLY A 79 -5.97 0.72 -10.01
N SER A 80 -5.71 -0.54 -10.36
CA SER A 80 -5.53 -1.03 -11.73
C SER A 80 -6.79 -1.00 -12.61
N GLY A 81 -7.88 -0.37 -12.15
CA GLY A 81 -9.16 -0.27 -12.85
C GLY A 81 -10.12 -1.46 -12.64
N LEU A 82 -9.72 -2.49 -11.89
CA LEU A 82 -10.61 -3.60 -11.54
C LEU A 82 -11.45 -3.24 -10.31
N VAL A 83 -12.56 -2.54 -10.55
CA VAL A 83 -13.67 -2.48 -9.59
C VAL A 83 -14.33 -3.86 -9.59
N SER A 84 -14.07 -4.70 -8.59
CA SER A 84 -14.91 -5.87 -8.36
C SER A 84 -16.25 -5.38 -7.78
N LEU A 85 -17.30 -5.49 -8.58
CA LEU A 85 -18.71 -5.32 -8.21
C LEU A 85 -19.14 -6.28 -7.09
#